data_AF-A0A317ZP37-F1
#
_entry.id   AF-A0A317ZP37-F1
#
_cell.length_a   1.000
_cell.length_b   1.000
_cell.length_c   1.000
_cell.angle_alpha   90.00
_cell.angle_beta   90.00
_cell.angle_gamma   90.00
#
_symmetry.space_group_name_H-M   'P 1'
#
loop_
_entity.id
_entity.type
_entity.pdbx_description
1 polymer ?
#
loop_
_entity_poly.entity_id
_entity_poly.type
_entity_poly.pdbx_seq_one_letter_code
_entity_poly.pdbx_strand_id
1 'polypeptide(L)' 'MSEHALRIWSAVGAGILIVGVVALFAGVAIWQPLSTAPDIWTAATWVLLGVGLVLTILATSTLAARSGQH' A
#
# COMPACT_ATOMS: atom_id res chain seq x y z
N MET A 1 22.19 -0.02 2.00
CA MET A 1 21.02 0.70 1.45
C MET A 1 21.14 2.17 1.82
N SER A 2 21.14 3.08 0.84
CA SER A 2 21.23 4.52 1.07
C SER A 2 19.91 5.07 1.61
N GLU A 3 19.96 6.17 2.37
CA GLU A 3 18.76 6.81 2.92
C GLU A 3 17.77 7.25 1.83
N HIS A 4 18.31 7.70 0.68
CA HIS A 4 17.54 8.00 -0.52
C HIS A 4 16.75 6.79 -1.04
N ALA A 5 17.37 5.61 -1.07
CA ALA A 5 16.67 4.40 -1.48
C ALA A 5 15.50 4.11 -0.54
N LEU A 6 15.70 4.22 0.78
CA LEU A 6 14.65 3.99 1.78
C LEU A 6 13.45 4.95 1.60
N ARG A 7 13.72 6.22 1.34
CA ARG A 7 12.66 7.22 1.07
C ARG A 7 11.89 6.90 -0.20
N ILE A 8 12.57 6.47 -1.26
CA ILE A 8 11.93 6.03 -2.51
C ILE A 8 11.05 4.80 -2.25
N TRP A 9 11.54 3.80 -1.52
CA TRP A 9 10.77 2.61 -1.16
C TRP A 9 9.53 2.94 -0.31
N SER A 10 9.67 3.86 0.65
CA SER A 10 8.54 4.37 1.43
C SER A 10 7.51 5.09 0.55
N ALA A 11 7.95 5.97 -0.34
CA ALA A 11 7.07 6.68 -1.26
C ALA A 11 6.34 5.74 -2.24
N VAL A 12 7.05 4.71 -2.74
CA VAL A 12 6.47 3.68 -3.60
C VAL A 12 5.42 2.85 -2.84
N GLY A 13 5.73 2.42 -1.62
CA GLY A 13 4.78 1.71 -0.76
C GLY A 13 3.52 2.53 -0.48
N ALA A 14 3.69 3.81 -0.14
CA ALA A 14 2.58 4.74 0.08
C ALA A 14 1.75 4.94 -1.21
N GLY A 15 2.40 5.08 -2.37
CA GLY A 15 1.73 5.20 -3.65
C GLY A 15 0.86 3.99 -3.98
N ILE A 16 1.40 2.78 -3.81
CA ILE A 16 0.67 1.52 -4.01
C ILE A 16 -0.54 1.44 -3.07
N LEU A 17 -0.38 1.85 -1.81
CA LEU A 17 -1.47 1.88 -0.83
C LEU A 17 -2.59 2.85 -1.27
N ILE A 18 -2.23 4.06 -1.70
CA ILE A 18 -3.20 5.06 -2.19
C ILE A 18 -3.98 4.50 -3.39
N VAL A 19 -3.30 3.85 -4.34
CA VAL A 19 -3.97 3.23 -5.49
C VAL A 19 -4.95 2.14 -5.03
N GLY A 20 -4.56 1.30 -4.07
CA GLY A 20 -5.46 0.29 -3.47
C GLY A 20 -6.69 0.92 -2.80
N VAL A 21 -6.52 2.03 -2.08
CA VAL A 21 -7.63 2.75 -1.43
C VAL A 21 -8.57 3.37 -2.48
N VAL A 22 -8.04 4.02 -3.51
CA VAL A 22 -8.84 4.58 -4.61
C VAL A 22 -9.61 3.48 -5.34
N ALA A 23 -8.96 2.34 -5.61
CA ALA A 23 -9.58 1.16 -6.21
C ALA A 23 -10.74 0.63 -5.34
N LEU A 24 -10.57 0.59 -4.01
CA LEU A 24 -11.63 0.21 -3.08
C LEU A 24 -12.83 1.16 -3.19
N PHE A 25 -12.61 2.48 -3.13
CA PHE A 25 -13.69 3.47 -3.25
C PHE A 25 -14.41 3.41 -4.59
N ALA A 26 -13.67 3.28 -5.69
CA ALA A 26 -14.25 3.05 -7.01
C ALA A 26 -15.06 1.75 -7.04
N GLY A 27 -14.55 0.71 -6.38
CA GLY A 27 -15.24 -0.57 -6.21
C GLY A 27 -16.57 -0.42 -5.49
N VAL A 28 -16.59 0.29 -4.36
CA VAL A 28 -17.82 0.62 -3.61
C VAL A 28 -18.79 1.46 -4.43
N ALA A 29 -18.28 2.39 -5.25
CA ALA A 29 -19.14 3.27 -6.04
C ALA A 29 -19.81 2.54 -7.22
N ILE A 30 -19.09 1.61 -7.85
CA ILE A 30 -19.57 0.88 -9.04
C ILE A 30 -20.39 -0.34 -8.63
N TRP A 31 -19.95 -1.07 -7.61
CA TRP A 31 -20.59 -2.31 -7.15
C TRP A 31 -21.14 -2.12 -5.73
N GLN A 32 -22.46 -1.89 -5.65
CA GLN A 32 -23.19 -1.81 -4.38
C GLN A 32 -24.18 -2.96 -4.26
N PRO A 33 -23.94 -3.96 -3.39
CA PRO A 33 -22.80 -4.12 -2.47
C PRO A 33 -21.51 -4.60 -3.15
N LEU A 34 -20.37 -4.40 -2.48
CA LEU A 34 -19.03 -4.76 -3.00
C LEU A 34 -18.87 -6.27 -3.29
N SER A 35 -19.76 -7.10 -2.71
CA SER A 35 -19.86 -8.54 -3.01
C SER A 35 -20.32 -8.84 -4.44
N THR A 36 -20.80 -7.84 -5.19
CA THR A 36 -21.14 -7.96 -6.61
C THR A 36 -19.97 -7.62 -7.53
N ALA A 37 -18.85 -7.14 -6.97
CA ALA A 37 -17.65 -6.86 -7.74
C ALA A 37 -17.00 -8.16 -8.23
N PRO A 38 -16.36 -8.16 -9.41
CA PRO A 38 -15.61 -9.32 -9.87
C PRO A 38 -14.53 -9.73 -8.87
N ASP A 39 -14.40 -11.04 -8.61
CA ASP A 39 -13.42 -11.57 -7.64
C ASP A 39 -12.00 -11.12 -7.94
N ILE A 40 -11.64 -11.01 -9.23
CA ILE A 40 -10.32 -10.56 -9.66
C ILE A 40 -10.05 -9.10 -9.27
N TRP A 41 -11.07 -8.24 -9.27
CA TRP A 41 -10.97 -6.84 -8.86
C TRP A 41 -10.78 -6.73 -7.36
N THR A 42 -11.60 -7.45 -6.60
CA THR A 42 -11.52 -7.51 -5.14
C THR A 42 -10.16 -8.05 -4.70
N ALA A 43 -9.69 -9.15 -5.30
CA ALA A 43 -8.37 -9.71 -5.03
C ALA A 43 -7.24 -8.74 -5.35
N ALA A 44 -7.27 -8.09 -6.53
CA ALA A 44 -6.26 -7.10 -6.91
C ALA A 44 -6.21 -5.91 -5.93
N THR A 45 -7.39 -5.43 -5.51
CA THR A 45 -7.51 -4.34 -4.53
C THR A 45 -6.90 -4.72 -3.19
N TRP A 46 -7.18 -5.93 -2.69
CA TRP A 46 -6.59 -6.43 -1.45
C TRP A 46 -5.08 -6.64 -1.56
N VAL A 47 -4.58 -7.10 -2.71
CA VAL A 47 -3.13 -7.23 -2.96
C VAL A 47 -2.46 -5.85 -2.91
N LEU A 48 -3.03 -4.84 -3.56
CA LEU A 48 -2.49 -3.47 -3.53
C LEU A 48 -2.44 -2.92 -2.10
N LEU A 49 -3.52 -3.08 -1.34
CA LEU A 49 -3.55 -2.65 0.06
C LEU A 49 -2.52 -3.40 0.91
N GLY A 50 -2.45 -4.74 0.79
CA GLY A 50 -1.51 -5.56 1.55
C GLY A 50 -0.05 -5.25 1.22
N VAL A 51 0.30 -5.19 -0.06
CA VAL A 51 1.66 -4.88 -0.52
C VAL A 51 2.05 -3.46 -0.15
N GLY A 52 1.18 -2.48 -0.37
CA GLY A 52 1.42 -1.09 0.01
C GLY A 52 1.66 -0.94 1.51
N LEU A 53 0.88 -1.64 2.33
CA LEU A 53 1.04 -1.63 3.79
C LEU A 53 2.37 -2.26 4.22
N VAL A 54 2.68 -3.45 3.72
CA VAL A 54 3.91 -4.19 4.06
C VAL A 54 5.15 -3.39 3.67
N LEU A 55 5.18 -2.82 2.46
CA LEU A 55 6.29 -1.98 2.00
C LEU A 55 6.45 -0.72 2.85
N THR A 56 5.33 -0.09 3.22
CA THR A 56 5.35 1.11 4.09
C THR A 56 5.87 0.77 5.48
N ILE A 57 5.43 -0.34 6.07
CA ILE A 57 5.90 -0.82 7.38
C ILE A 57 7.38 -1.12 7.31
N LEU A 58 7.84 -1.92 6.34
CA LEU A 58 9.26 -2.26 6.17
C LEU A 58 10.13 -1.01 6.03
N ALA A 59 9.74 -0.07 5.18
CA ALA A 59 10.48 1.16 4.97
C ALA A 59 10.50 2.04 6.24
N THR A 60 9.38 2.12 6.96
CA THR A 60 9.29 2.91 8.20
C THR A 60 10.08 2.28 9.34
N SER A 61 9.97 0.97 9.54
CA SER A 61 10.73 0.23 10.56
C SER A 61 12.23 0.27 10.30
N THR A 62 12.65 0.14 9.04
CA THR A 62 14.07 0.26 8.68
C THR A 62 14.60 1.69 8.85
N LEU A 63 13.77 2.72 8.61
CA LEU A 63 14.14 4.11 8.88
C LEU A 63 14.26 4.36 10.40
N ALA A 64 13.27 3.92 11.17
CA ALA A 64 13.23 4.07 12.62
C ALA A 64 14.40 3.36 13.32
N ALA A 65 14.75 2.16 12.86
CA ALA A 65 15.89 1.40 13.36
C ALA A 65 17.24 2.10 13.11
N ARG A 66 17.34 2.90 12.04
CA ARG A 66 18.55 3.70 11.75
C ARG A 66 18.58 5.02 12.50
N SER A 67 17.44 5.68 12.69
CA SER A 67 17.37 6.94 13.45
C SER A 67 17.57 6.75 14.96
N GLY A 68 17.33 5.55 15.50
CA GLY A 68 17.54 5.23 16.91
C GLY A 68 18.95 4.77 17.29
N GLN A 69 19.90 4.73 16.36
CA GLN A 69 21.31 4.33 16.60
C GLN A 69 22.29 5.52 16.70
N HIS A 70 21.77 6.75 16.72
CA HIS A 70 22.53 7.99 16.97
C HIS A 70 22.13 8.58 18.32
#